data_AF-A0A940KMC2-F1
#
_entry.id   AF-A0A940KMC2-F1
#
_cell.length_a   1.000
_cell.length_b   1.000
_cell.length_c   1.000
_cell.angle_alpha   90.00
_cell.angle_beta   90.00
_cell.angle_gamma   90.00
#
_symmetry.space_group_name_H-M   'P 1'
#
loop_
_entity.id
_entity.type
_entity.pdbx_description
1 polymer ?
#
loop_
_entity_poly.entity_id
_entity_poly.type
_entity_poly.pdbx_seq_one_letter_code
_entity_poly.pdbx_strand_id
1 'polypeptide(L)' 'EKIYWQECPMAFGEDQSGFWLSKTDSVRNPYLGTSHPKYKDGMLHCGAPKDTINFAGR' A
#
# COMPACT_ATOMS: atom_id res chain seq x y z
N GLU A 1 8.65 2.59 -17.60
CA GLU A 1 8.15 3.26 -16.37
C GLU A 1 8.15 2.24 -15.23
N LYS A 2 8.52 2.65 -14.00
CA LYS A 2 8.49 1.77 -12.82
C LYS A 2 7.21 2.00 -12.03
N ILE A 3 6.45 0.95 -11.79
CA ILE A 3 5.27 0.97 -10.92
C ILE A 3 5.52 0.02 -9.76
N TYR A 4 5.23 0.47 -8.54
CA TYR A 4 5.39 -0.30 -7.32
C TYR A 4 4.04 -0.92 -6.95
N TRP A 5 4.00 -2.24 -6.84
CA TRP A 5 2.88 -2.94 -6.25
C TRP A 5 3.12 -3.00 -4.74
N GLN A 6 2.30 -2.30 -3.97
CA GLN A 6 2.43 -2.19 -2.53
C GLN A 6 1.35 -3.03 -1.82
N GLU A 7 1.67 -3.53 -0.63
CA GLU A 7 0.78 -4.30 0.24
C GLU A 7 0.81 -3.75 1.66
N CYS A 8 -0.36 -3.63 2.31
CA CYS A 8 -0.48 -3.58 3.77
C CYS A 8 -1.29 -4.82 4.17
N PRO A 9 -0.71 -5.79 4.91
CA PRO A 9 -1.35 -7.07 5.24
C PRO A 9 -2.57 -6.94 6.15
N MET A 10 -2.73 -5.76 6.74
CA MET A 10 -3.75 -5.45 7.73
C MET A 10 -4.64 -4.26 7.34
N ALA A 11 -4.71 -3.93 6.05
CA ALA A 11 -5.41 -2.76 5.54
C ALA A 11 -6.89 -2.71 5.93
N PHE A 12 -7.52 -3.87 6.11
CA PHE A 12 -8.93 -4.01 6.50
C PHE A 12 -9.12 -4.81 7.81
N GLY A 13 -8.07 -4.96 8.62
CA GLY A 13 -8.03 -5.81 9.81
C GLY A 13 -6.86 -6.80 9.77
N GLU A 14 -6.51 -7.43 10.90
CA GLU A 14 -5.23 -8.15 11.11
C GLU A 14 -4.83 -9.16 10.02
N ASP A 15 -5.80 -9.80 9.38
CA ASP A 15 -5.58 -10.84 8.36
C ASP A 15 -6.19 -10.47 7.00
N GLN A 16 -6.37 -9.18 6.73
CA GLN A 16 -7.00 -8.68 5.50
C GLN A 16 -6.09 -7.69 4.77
N SER A 17 -5.33 -8.22 3.80
CA SER A 17 -4.43 -7.45 2.95
C SER A 17 -5.16 -6.48 2.02
N GLY A 18 -4.59 -5.30 1.85
CA GLY A 18 -4.92 -4.34 0.80
C GLY A 18 -3.73 -4.12 -0.13
N PHE A 19 -4.01 -3.96 -1.42
CA PHE A 19 -3.01 -3.88 -2.48
C PHE A 19 -3.25 -2.68 -3.38
N TRP A 20 -2.21 -1.88 -3.63
CA TRP A 20 -2.32 -0.73 -4.53
C TRP A 20 -1.09 -0.57 -5.41
N LEU A 21 -1.24 0.22 -6.48
CA LEU A 21 -0.14 0.60 -7.37
C LEU A 21 0.29 2.03 -7.05
N SER A 22 1.59 2.27 -7.04
CA SER A 22 2.18 3.59 -6.86
C SER A 22 3.27 3.85 -7.88
N LYS A 23 3.47 5.12 -8.25
CA LYS A 23 4.61 5.56 -9.06
C LYS A 23 5.89 5.75 -8.23
N THR A 24 5.76 5.68 -6.91
CA THR A 24 6.86 5.84 -5.93
C THR A 24 6.90 4.64 -4.99
N ASP A 25 8.07 4.37 -4.43
CA ASP A 25 8.28 3.38 -3.37
C ASP A 25 7.82 3.87 -1.99
N SER A 26 7.59 5.18 -1.83
CA SER A 26 7.04 5.76 -0.61
C SER A 26 5.67 5.14 -0.27
N VAL A 27 5.52 4.67 0.96
CA VAL A 27 4.28 4.08 1.46
C VAL A 27 3.31 5.17 1.87
N ARG A 28 2.16 5.18 1.21
CA ARG A 28 0.99 5.94 1.63
C ARG A 28 -0.25 5.10 1.41
N ASN A 29 -0.67 4.42 2.47
CA ASN A 29 -1.82 3.52 2.42
C ASN A 29 -3.08 4.31 2.02
N PRO A 30 -3.74 3.98 0.90
CA PRO A 30 -4.94 4.68 0.45
C PRO A 30 -6.20 4.27 1.22
N TYR A 31 -6.14 3.21 2.03
CA TYR A 31 -7.31 2.64 2.69
C TYR A 31 -7.57 3.27 4.03
N LEU A 32 -8.83 3.68 4.24
CA LEU A 32 -9.40 4.17 5.50
C LEU A 32 -8.73 5.43 6.09
N GLY A 33 -7.62 5.91 5.52
CA GLY A 33 -6.94 7.15 5.90
C GLY A 33 -6.69 7.23 7.41
N THR A 34 -7.08 8.36 8.02
CA THR A 34 -7.01 8.57 9.47
C THR A 34 -8.17 7.94 10.25
N SER A 35 -9.11 7.30 9.54
CA SER A 35 -10.37 6.79 10.07
C SER A 35 -10.35 5.27 10.32
N HIS A 36 -9.21 4.61 10.17
CA HIS A 36 -9.13 3.17 10.46
C HIS A 36 -9.64 2.88 11.88
N PRO A 37 -10.57 1.91 12.07
CA PRO A 37 -11.28 1.73 13.33
C PRO A 37 -10.36 1.49 14.53
N LYS A 38 -9.32 0.68 14.32
CA LYS A 38 -8.29 0.34 15.33
C LYS A 38 -7.09 1.27 15.34
N TYR A 39 -6.42 1.43 14.20
CA TYR A 39 -5.10 2.06 14.08
C TYR A 39 -5.08 3.53 13.67
N LYS A 40 -6.25 4.12 13.37
CA LYS A 40 -6.39 5.55 13.00
C LYS A 40 -5.40 5.98 11.90
N ASP A 41 -4.73 7.10 12.09
CA ASP A 41 -3.72 7.69 11.21
C ASP A 41 -2.43 6.86 11.09
N GLY A 42 -2.14 5.97 12.04
CA GLY A 42 -1.03 5.03 11.96
C GLY A 42 -1.06 4.15 10.71
N MET A 43 -2.23 3.96 10.09
CA MET A 43 -2.35 3.20 8.84
C MET A 43 -1.78 3.93 7.63
N LEU A 44 -1.64 5.26 7.66
CA LEU A 44 -1.13 6.02 6.51
C LEU A 44 0.25 5.55 6.06
N HIS A 45 1.06 5.04 6.99
CA HIS A 45 2.40 4.51 6.74
C HIS A 45 2.47 2.98 6.82
N CYS A 46 1.34 2.28 6.91
CA CYS A 46 1.29 0.83 6.86
C CYS A 46 1.52 0.32 5.44
N GLY A 47 2.42 -0.65 5.32
CA GLY A 47 2.66 -1.41 4.11
C GLY A 47 4.08 -1.28 3.60
N ALA A 48 4.35 -1.93 2.48
CA ALA A 48 5.64 -1.88 1.81
C ALA A 48 5.47 -2.23 0.33
N PRO A 49 6.44 -1.84 -0.53
CA PRO A 49 6.57 -2.42 -1.85
C PRO A 49 6.69 -3.95 -1.75
N LYS A 50 5.72 -4.65 -2.33
CA LYS A 50 5.72 -6.09 -2.50
C LYS A 50 6.47 -6.50 -3.76
N ASP A 51 6.30 -5.73 -4.83
CA ASP A 51 7.00 -5.95 -6.10
C ASP A 51 7.16 -4.63 -6.89
N THR A 52 8.03 -4.66 -7.91
CA THR A 52 8.21 -3.58 -8.87
C THR A 52 7.89 -4.07 -10.28
N ILE A 53 6.81 -3.54 -10.84
CA ILE A 53 6.41 -3.73 -12.22
C ILE A 53 7.25 -2.78 -13.08
N ASN A 54 8.25 -3.34 -13.74
CA ASN A 54 9.03 -2.64 -14.75
C ASN A 54 8.36 -2.86 -16.11
N PHE A 55 7.68 -1.83 -16.63
CA PHE A 55 7.22 -1.89 -18.02
C PHE A 55 8.44 -1.78 -18.93
N ALA A 56 8.91 -2.93 -19.42
CA ALA A 56 9.77 -3.01 -20.60
C ALA A 56 8.89 -2.69 -21.82
N GLY A 57 8.68 -1.39 -22.07
CA GLY A 57 8.09 -0.94 -23.32
C GLY A 57 9.07 -1.21 -24.45
N ARG A 58 8.63 -2.06 -25.40
CA ARG A 58 9.17 -2.37 -26.74
C ARG A 58 10.57 -1.87 -27.10
#